data_AF-A0A1Q9ULY2-F1
#
_entry.id   AF-A0A1Q9ULY2-F1
#
_cell.length_a   1.000
_cell.length_b   1.000
_cell.length_c   1.000
_cell.angle_alpha   90.00
_cell.angle_beta   90.00
_cell.angle_gamma   90.00
#
_symmetry.space_group_name_H-M   'P 1'
#
loop_
_entity.id
_entity.type
_entity.pdbx_description
1 polymer ?
#
loop_
_entity_poly.entity_id
_entity_poly.type
_entity_poly.pdbx_seq_one_letter_code
_entity_poly.pdbx_strand_id
1 'polypeptide(L)'
;MSGQYEVEDTDVFDPMEKRLASMSDEVREIGDLVAGMMLDPGLFGVGVGQVIGAAASDACSKTGEALRDYGETIDVHKEKLSNARESYMEQERSVQAAMSEYDL
;
A
#
# COMPACT_ATOMS: atom_id res chain seq x y z
N MET A 1 16.16 -9.67 37.96
CA MET A 1 15.82 -10.28 36.66
C MET A 1 15.50 -9.15 35.71
N SER A 2 16.53 -8.62 35.06
CA SER A 2 16.41 -7.57 34.04
C SER A 2 15.90 -8.25 32.78
N GLY A 3 14.62 -8.02 32.45
CA GLY A 3 14.08 -8.43 31.15
C GLY A 3 14.83 -7.66 30.08
N GLN A 4 15.75 -8.33 29.39
CA GLN A 4 16.17 -7.93 28.06
C GLN A 4 14.89 -7.92 27.21
N TYR A 5 14.34 -6.72 27.01
CA TYR A 5 13.52 -6.47 25.82
C TYR A 5 14.52 -6.43 24.65
N GLU A 6 14.97 -7.60 24.21
CA GLU A 6 15.53 -7.71 22.86
C GLU A 6 14.42 -7.33 21.89
N VAL A 7 14.74 -6.45 20.94
CA VAL A 7 13.83 -5.90 19.95
C VAL A 7 13.55 -6.96 18.87
N GLU A 8 12.96 -8.09 19.27
CA GLU A 8 12.43 -9.10 18.35
C GLU A 8 11.23 -8.55 17.53
N ASP A 9 10.72 -7.36 17.88
CA ASP A 9 9.48 -6.78 17.33
C ASP A 9 9.69 -5.83 16.13
N THR A 10 10.92 -5.50 15.71
CA THR A 10 11.12 -4.74 14.45
C THR A 10 11.10 -5.63 13.21
N ASP A 11 11.28 -6.94 13.38
CA ASP A 11 11.32 -7.92 12.29
C ASP A 11 9.96 -8.11 11.62
N VAL A 12 8.86 -7.71 12.27
CA VAL A 12 7.51 -7.76 11.69
C VAL A 12 7.21 -6.60 10.72
N PHE A 13 8.02 -5.52 10.76
CA PHE A 13 7.83 -4.38 9.86
C PHE A 13 8.18 -4.73 8.42
N ASP A 14 9.30 -5.44 8.21
CA ASP A 14 9.77 -5.84 6.87
C ASP A 14 8.76 -6.72 6.09
N PRO A 15 8.20 -7.81 6.64
CA PRO A 15 7.20 -8.61 5.92
C PRO A 15 5.89 -7.84 5.72
N MET A 16 5.52 -6.95 6.63
CA MET A 16 4.32 -6.13 6.50
C MET A 16 4.48 -5.07 5.41
N GLU A 17 5.61 -4.36 5.36
CA GLU A 17 5.92 -3.39 4.30
C GLU A 17 5.91 -4.05 2.92
N LYS A 18 6.49 -5.25 2.79
CA LYS A 18 6.45 -6.04 1.54
C LYS A 18 5.03 -6.42 1.15
N ARG A 19 4.20 -6.81 2.12
CA ARG A 19 2.79 -7.16 1.88
C ARG A 19 1.97 -5.96 1.41
N LEU A 20 2.18 -4.80 2.05
CA LEU A 20 1.53 -3.55 1.64
C LEU A 20 1.97 -3.12 0.25
N ALA A 21 3.25 -3.26 -0.09
CA ALA A 21 3.75 -2.98 -1.44
C ALA A 21 3.09 -3.89 -2.50
N SER A 22 3.07 -5.21 -2.28
CA SER A 22 2.39 -6.17 -3.18
C SER A 22 0.92 -5.82 -3.37
N MET A 23 0.22 -5.49 -2.28
CA MET A 23 -1.19 -5.14 -2.32
C MET A 23 -1.44 -3.81 -3.08
N SER A 24 -0.57 -2.81 -2.91
CA SER A 24 -0.63 -1.55 -3.65
C SER A 24 -0.47 -1.79 -5.16
N ASP A 25 0.51 -2.60 -5.54
CA ASP A 25 0.78 -2.96 -6.94
C ASP A 25 -0.38 -3.76 -7.56
N GLU A 26 -0.89 -4.77 -6.84
CA GLU A 26 -2.02 -5.60 -7.30
C GLU A 26 -3.30 -4.77 -7.49
N VAL A 27 -3.61 -3.86 -6.55
CA VAL A 27 -4.78 -2.97 -6.66
C VAL A 27 -4.66 -2.04 -7.87
N ARG A 28 -3.46 -1.49 -8.12
CA ARG A 28 -3.20 -0.64 -9.29
C ARG A 28 -3.35 -1.44 -10.59
N GLU A 29 -2.80 -2.64 -10.65
CA GLU A 29 -2.93 -3.53 -11.81
C GLU A 29 -4.39 -3.88 -12.11
N ILE A 30 -5.19 -4.19 -11.07
CA ILE A 30 -6.64 -4.42 -11.23
C ILE A 30 -7.33 -3.15 -11.74
N GLY A 31 -6.95 -1.97 -11.23
CA GLY A 31 -7.47 -0.69 -11.71
C GLY A 31 -7.19 -0.46 -13.19
N ASP A 32 -5.96 -0.72 -13.62
CA ASP A 32 -5.55 -0.60 -15.03
C ASP A 32 -6.28 -1.61 -15.93
N LEU A 33 -6.50 -2.85 -15.45
CA LEU A 33 -7.28 -3.86 -16.18
C LEU A 33 -8.75 -3.45 -16.33
N VAL A 34 -9.39 -2.96 -15.27
CA VAL A 34 -10.78 -2.51 -15.30
C VAL A 34 -10.93 -1.30 -16.23
N ALA A 35 -10.00 -0.35 -16.17
CA ALA A 35 -9.95 0.76 -17.12
C ALA A 35 -9.72 0.27 -18.57
N GLY A 36 -8.92 -0.78 -18.77
CA GLY A 36 -8.66 -1.40 -20.07
C GLY A 36 -9.89 -2.07 -20.71
N MET A 37 -10.85 -2.56 -19.91
CA MET A 37 -12.10 -3.16 -20.43
C MET A 37 -13.02 -2.13 -21.12
N MET A 38 -12.76 -0.84 -20.95
CA MET A 38 -13.51 0.29 -21.53
C MET A 38 -13.47 0.35 -23.06
N LEU A 39 -12.51 -0.33 -23.70
CA LEU A 39 -12.11 -0.05 -25.08
C LEU A 39 -12.67 -1.00 -26.16
N ASP A 40 -13.60 -1.91 -25.87
CA ASP A 40 -14.19 -2.77 -26.91
C ASP A 40 -15.63 -2.35 -27.33
N PRO A 41 -15.76 -1.39 -28.27
CA PRO A 41 -17.05 -1.03 -28.86
C PRO A 41 -17.66 -2.14 -29.74
N GLY A 42 -16.93 -3.24 -29.99
CA GLY A 42 -17.40 -4.39 -30.76
C GLY A 42 -18.41 -5.26 -30.01
N LEU A 43 -18.43 -5.22 -28.68
CA LEU A 43 -19.25 -6.12 -27.86
C LEU A 43 -20.75 -5.76 -27.81
N PHE A 44 -21.12 -4.48 -28.03
CA PHE A 44 -22.49 -4.01 -27.76
C PHE A 44 -23.27 -3.39 -28.93
N GLY A 45 -22.69 -3.31 -30.13
CA GLY A 45 -23.40 -2.89 -31.34
C GLY A 45 -23.79 -1.40 -31.40
N VAL A 46 -23.78 -0.84 -32.61
CA VAL A 46 -23.67 0.61 -32.90
C VAL A 46 -24.84 1.49 -32.41
N GLY A 47 -25.99 0.92 -32.01
CA GLY A 47 -27.19 1.70 -31.61
C GLY A 47 -27.52 1.74 -30.11
N VAL A 48 -27.32 0.63 -29.39
CA VAL A 48 -27.60 0.51 -27.94
C VAL A 48 -26.29 0.45 -27.14
N GLY A 49 -25.23 -0.06 -27.77
CA GLY A 49 -23.91 -0.15 -27.18
C GLY A 49 -23.18 1.17 -26.99
N GLN A 50 -23.62 2.27 -27.61
CA GLN A 50 -23.01 3.59 -27.34
C GLN A 50 -23.41 4.14 -25.97
N VAL A 51 -24.69 4.03 -25.57
CA VAL A 51 -25.16 4.55 -24.28
C VAL A 51 -24.78 3.60 -23.14
N ILE A 52 -25.01 2.29 -23.33
CA ILE A 52 -24.62 1.27 -22.33
C ILE A 52 -23.10 1.17 -22.26
N GLY A 53 -22.41 1.21 -23.40
CA GLY A 53 -20.95 1.23 -23.47
C GLY A 53 -20.38 2.48 -22.83
N ALA A 54 -20.98 3.67 -23.01
CA ALA A 54 -20.53 4.89 -22.33
C ALA A 54 -20.73 4.82 -20.81
N ALA A 55 -21.87 4.32 -20.34
CA ALA A 55 -22.14 4.17 -18.90
C ALA A 55 -21.24 3.11 -18.25
N ALA A 56 -21.04 1.97 -18.90
CA ALA A 56 -20.12 0.93 -18.44
C ALA A 56 -18.67 1.43 -18.48
N SER A 57 -18.31 2.21 -19.50
CA SER A 57 -16.99 2.83 -19.63
C SER A 57 -16.71 3.84 -18.54
N ASP A 58 -17.67 4.72 -18.24
CA ASP A 58 -17.57 5.69 -17.15
C ASP A 58 -17.49 5.00 -15.78
N ALA A 59 -18.28 3.94 -15.56
CA ALA A 59 -18.20 3.13 -14.35
C ALA A 59 -16.84 2.41 -14.21
N CYS A 60 -16.31 1.85 -15.29
CA CYS A 60 -14.99 1.20 -15.29
C CYS A 60 -13.86 2.22 -15.07
N SER A 61 -13.92 3.38 -15.72
CA SER A 61 -12.96 4.48 -15.50
C SER A 61 -12.95 4.93 -14.05
N LYS A 62 -14.13 5.20 -13.47
CA LYS A 62 -14.26 5.59 -12.05
C LYS A 62 -13.79 4.50 -11.10
N THR A 63 -14.03 3.25 -11.44
CA THR A 63 -13.54 2.11 -10.65
C THR A 63 -12.02 2.02 -10.71
N GLY A 64 -11.42 2.21 -11.90
CA GLY A 64 -9.97 2.26 -12.08
C GLY A 64 -9.33 3.40 -11.27
N GLU A 65 -9.91 4.60 -11.32
CA GLU A 65 -9.48 5.75 -10.50
C GLU A 65 -9.57 5.44 -9.01
N ALA A 66 -10.71 4.91 -8.53
CA ALA A 66 -10.89 4.59 -7.12
C ALA A 66 -9.90 3.53 -6.61
N LEU A 67 -9.57 2.53 -7.44
CA LEU A 67 -8.55 1.53 -7.11
C LEU A 67 -7.16 2.16 -7.06
N ARG A 68 -6.84 3.06 -7.99
CA ARG A 68 -5.56 3.78 -7.98
C ARG A 68 -5.39 4.64 -6.72
N ASP A 69 -6.42 5.39 -6.33
CA ASP A 69 -6.44 6.19 -5.10
C ASP A 69 -6.28 5.31 -3.84
N TYR A 70 -6.90 4.12 -3.86
CA TYR A 70 -6.73 3.14 -2.79
C TYR A 70 -5.28 2.62 -2.70
N GLY A 71 -4.63 2.37 -3.83
CA GLY A 71 -3.20 2.04 -3.90
C GLY A 71 -2.31 3.14 -3.31
N GLU A 72 -2.59 4.42 -3.62
CA GLU A 72 -1.88 5.55 -3.01
C GLU A 72 -2.07 5.62 -1.49
N THR A 73 -3.28 5.32 -1.00
CA THR A 73 -3.55 5.25 0.44
C THR A 73 -2.73 4.16 1.13
N ILE A 74 -2.56 3.00 0.49
CA ILE A 74 -1.71 1.91 0.98
C ILE A 74 -0.25 2.36 1.07
N ASP A 75 0.26 3.09 0.07
CA ASP A 75 1.63 3.63 0.07
C ASP A 75 1.87 4.61 1.23
N VAL A 76 0.89 5.47 1.55
CA VAL A 76 0.97 6.38 2.71
C VAL A 76 1.06 5.59 4.03
N HIS A 77 0.33 4.48 4.16
CA HIS A 77 0.41 3.63 5.34
C HIS A 77 1.75 2.91 5.44
N LYS A 78 2.31 2.47 4.32
CA LYS A 78 3.68 1.93 4.24
C LYS A 78 4.72 2.95 4.70
N GLU A 79 4.64 4.20 4.24
CA GLU A 79 5.55 5.27 4.66
C GLU A 79 5.48 5.51 6.18
N LYS A 80 4.26 5.54 6.75
CA LYS A 80 4.08 5.66 8.21
C LYS A 80 4.70 4.51 8.99
N LEU A 81 4.58 3.27 8.48
CA LEU A 81 5.22 2.10 9.08
C LEU A 81 6.75 2.20 9.04
N SER A 82 7.31 2.68 7.94
CA SER A 82 8.75 2.89 7.79
C SER A 82 9.26 3.94 8.79
N ASN A 83 8.58 5.08 8.89
CA ASN A 83 8.91 6.13 9.85
C ASN A 83 8.81 5.64 11.31
N ALA A 84 7.80 4.80 11.61
CA ALA A 84 7.66 4.20 12.94
C ALA A 84 8.83 3.28 13.25
N ARG A 85 9.24 2.42 12.30
CA ARG A 85 10.42 1.55 12.44
C ARG A 85 11.69 2.35 12.69
N GLU A 86 11.94 3.40 11.91
CA GLU A 86 13.10 4.29 12.09
C GLU A 86 13.11 4.91 13.48
N SER A 87 11.96 5.40 13.95
CA SER A 87 11.85 5.96 15.30
C SER A 87 12.13 4.91 16.39
N TYR A 88 11.69 3.66 16.22
CA TYR A 88 11.99 2.58 17.17
C TYR A 88 13.49 2.29 17.21
N MET A 89 14.15 2.17 16.05
CA MET A 89 15.59 1.93 15.97
C MET A 89 16.40 3.09 16.55
N GLU A 90 15.97 4.34 16.35
CA GLU A 90 16.62 5.51 16.93
C GLU A 90 16.48 5.55 18.46
N GLN A 91 15.29 5.26 18.98
CA GLN A 91 15.07 5.14 20.43
C GLN A 91 15.95 4.03 21.02
N GLU A 92 16.05 2.86 20.38
CA GLU A 92 16.90 1.77 20.86
C GLU A 92 18.38 2.18 20.94
N ARG A 93 18.91 2.82 19.89
CA ARG A 93 20.29 3.35 19.90
C ARG A 93 20.51 4.35 21.01
N SER A 94 19.52 5.23 21.26
CA SER A 94 19.61 6.22 22.33
C SER A 94 19.62 5.56 23.73
N VAL A 95 18.83 4.50 23.92
CA VAL A 95 18.78 3.74 25.16
C VAL A 95 20.07 2.96 25.37
N GLN A 96 20.58 2.28 24.33
CA GLN A 96 21.87 1.58 24.39
C GLN A 96 23.03 2.54 24.71
N ALA A 97 23.06 3.72 24.06
CA ALA A 97 24.07 4.74 24.33
C ALA A 97 24.01 5.22 25.79
N ALA A 98 22.82 5.53 26.30
CA ALA A 98 22.63 5.92 27.69
C ALA A 98 23.05 4.80 28.66
N MET A 99 22.68 3.55 28.41
CA MET A 99 23.10 2.42 29.25
C MET A 99 24.62 2.24 29.25
N SER A 100 25.28 2.38 28.09
CA SER A 100 26.74 2.31 28.00
C SER A 100 27.48 3.44 28.73
N GLU A 101 26.81 4.58 28.92
CA GLU A 101 27.35 5.71 29.69
C GLU A 101 27.20 5.51 31.21
N TYR A 102 26.26 4.66 31.64
CA TYR A 102 26.02 4.33 33.05
C TYR A 102 26.71 3.04 33.54
N ASP A 103 27.20 2.17 32.65
CA ASP A 103 28.07 1.04 33.00
C ASP A 103 29.52 1.53 33.28
N LEU A 104 29.77 1.81 34.56
CA LEU A 104 31.09 1.87 35.22
C LEU A 104 31.57 0.46 35.60
#